data_AF-A0A9W5TDD8-F1
#
_entry.id   AF-A0A9W5TDD8-F1
#
_cell.length_a   1.000
_cell.length_b   1.000
_cell.length_c   1.000
_cell.angle_alpha   90.00
_cell.angle_beta   90.00
_cell.angle_gamma   90.00
#
_symmetry.space_group_name_H-M   'P 1'
#
loop_
_entity.id
_entity.type
_entity.pdbx_description
1 polymer ?
#
loop_
_entity_poly.entity_id
_entity_poly.type
_entity_poly.pdbx_seq_one_letter_code
_entity_poly.pdbx_strand_id
1 'polypeptide(L)'
;MGKKGSRISSSGNAKCVKKTTGKGLSTPSRTTGTQAKRGDTLFKWLSFELRLLQRLIYRNKNQHRSSLFMKSVCTSVRFLKRFTGFIKQKRSSLGLSTLRHDGEFNHLFYLSLKSVLSASVEISRIHAHHFHVPLISVLFSIYSRLLYLLKRLPDSLDKAS
;
A
#
# COMPACT_ATOMS: atom_id res chain seq x y z
N MET A 1 -40.89 -45.61 -25.54
CA MET A 1 -40.15 -44.38 -25.16
C MET A 1 -39.49 -43.83 -26.41
N GLY A 2 -40.05 -42.79 -27.03
CA GLY A 2 -39.44 -41.44 -27.06
C GLY A 2 -38.86 -41.13 -28.46
N LYS A 3 -39.71 -40.82 -29.46
CA LYS A 3 -39.91 -39.49 -30.13
C LYS A 3 -38.66 -38.95 -30.87
N LYS A 4 -38.67 -38.96 -32.23
CA LYS A 4 -38.94 -37.83 -33.18
C LYS A 4 -37.82 -36.77 -33.15
N GLY A 5 -37.27 -36.20 -34.22
CA GLY A 5 -37.54 -36.15 -35.66
C GLY A 5 -36.53 -35.13 -36.25
N SER A 6 -35.87 -35.46 -37.36
CA SER A 6 -36.02 -34.84 -38.68
C SER A 6 -35.72 -33.33 -38.85
N ARG A 7 -34.80 -33.11 -39.80
CA ARG A 7 -34.66 -32.03 -40.79
C ARG A 7 -34.09 -30.66 -40.42
N ILE A 8 -32.96 -30.38 -41.07
CA ILE A 8 -32.33 -29.09 -41.32
C ILE A 8 -32.79 -28.54 -42.69
N SER A 9 -32.67 -27.22 -42.84
CA SER A 9 -32.65 -26.37 -44.06
C SER A 9 -33.98 -25.64 -44.35
N SER A 10 -34.02 -24.42 -44.89
CA SER A 10 -33.10 -23.29 -45.02
C SER A 10 -33.91 -22.10 -45.58
N SER A 11 -33.34 -20.90 -45.52
CA SER A 11 -33.59 -19.75 -46.41
C SER A 11 -34.76 -18.79 -46.11
N GLY A 12 -34.42 -17.49 -46.04
CA GLY A 12 -35.07 -16.47 -46.87
C GLY A 12 -35.88 -15.35 -46.20
N ASN A 13 -35.24 -14.18 -46.04
CA ASN A 13 -35.78 -12.80 -46.17
C ASN A 13 -37.06 -12.34 -45.42
N ALA A 14 -36.94 -11.32 -44.55
CA ALA A 14 -37.59 -10.01 -44.73
C ALA A 14 -37.24 -8.98 -43.64
N LYS A 15 -37.11 -7.72 -44.10
CA LYS A 15 -36.90 -6.43 -43.42
C LYS A 15 -37.60 -6.24 -42.06
N CYS A 16 -36.90 -5.57 -41.12
CA CYS A 16 -37.53 -4.51 -40.33
C CYS A 16 -36.48 -3.48 -39.86
N VAL A 17 -36.60 -2.26 -40.38
CA VAL A 17 -35.94 -1.05 -39.90
C VAL A 17 -36.57 -0.64 -38.58
N LYS A 18 -35.78 -0.46 -37.52
CA LYS A 18 -36.12 0.46 -36.43
C LYS A 18 -34.96 1.42 -36.17
N LYS A 19 -35.19 2.66 -36.57
CA LYS A 19 -34.42 3.85 -36.23
C LYS A 19 -34.90 4.30 -34.85
N THR A 20 -34.01 4.36 -33.86
CA THR A 20 -34.24 5.16 -32.64
C THR A 20 -32.96 5.90 -32.28
N THR A 21 -32.98 7.16 -32.68
CA THR A 21 -32.54 8.36 -31.97
C THR A 21 -31.99 8.17 -30.55
N GLY A 22 -30.80 8.74 -30.34
CA GLY A 22 -30.41 9.42 -29.11
C GLY A 22 -29.95 8.54 -27.96
N LYS A 23 -28.66 8.60 -27.64
CA LYS A 23 -28.19 8.80 -26.26
C LYS A 23 -26.71 9.13 -26.24
N GLY A 24 -26.41 10.10 -25.38
CA GLY A 24 -25.15 10.81 -25.29
C GLY A 24 -23.93 9.90 -25.13
N LEU A 25 -22.85 10.41 -25.69
CA LEU A 25 -21.49 9.99 -25.43
C LEU A 25 -21.17 10.27 -23.96
N SER A 26 -21.61 9.40 -23.05
CA SER A 26 -21.13 9.41 -21.67
C SER A 26 -19.74 8.77 -21.67
N THR A 27 -18.73 9.63 -21.60
CA THR A 27 -17.37 9.31 -21.20
C THR A 27 -17.40 8.40 -19.97
N PRO A 28 -16.74 7.24 -19.96
CA PRO A 28 -16.74 6.38 -18.78
C PRO A 28 -15.84 7.01 -17.71
N SER A 29 -16.43 7.41 -16.59
CA SER A 29 -15.78 7.79 -15.33
C SER A 29 -15.05 6.58 -14.72
N ARG A 30 -13.91 6.20 -15.31
CA ARG A 30 -13.17 4.96 -14.97
C ARG A 30 -11.95 5.17 -14.06
N THR A 31 -11.76 6.37 -13.51
CA THR A 31 -10.52 6.75 -12.81
C THR A 31 -10.52 6.44 -11.30
N THR A 32 -11.67 6.39 -10.64
CA THR A 32 -11.76 6.24 -9.17
C THR A 32 -11.41 4.83 -8.67
N GLY A 33 -11.82 3.78 -9.39
CA GLY A 33 -11.58 2.39 -8.98
C GLY A 33 -10.13 1.91 -9.05
N THR A 34 -9.27 2.56 -9.84
CA THR A 34 -7.86 2.16 -10.01
C THR A 34 -6.96 2.78 -8.93
N GLN A 35 -7.29 3.97 -8.43
CA GLN A 35 -6.48 4.67 -7.43
C GLN A 35 -6.70 4.16 -6.01
N ALA A 36 -7.94 3.83 -5.65
CA ALA A 36 -8.23 3.13 -4.39
C ALA A 36 -7.45 1.80 -4.28
N LYS A 37 -7.37 1.05 -5.40
CA LYS A 37 -6.56 -0.17 -5.50
C LYS A 37 -5.05 0.11 -5.33
N ARG A 38 -4.57 1.29 -5.74
CA ARG A 38 -3.17 1.71 -5.60
C ARG A 38 -2.82 2.00 -4.14
N GLY A 39 -3.63 2.80 -3.44
CA GLY A 39 -3.46 3.06 -2.00
C GLY A 39 -3.48 1.77 -1.18
N ASP A 40 -4.38 0.85 -1.53
CA ASP A 40 -4.45 -0.49 -0.93
C ASP A 40 -3.19 -1.32 -1.16
N THR A 41 -2.64 -1.25 -2.37
CA THR A 41 -1.41 -1.96 -2.72
C THR A 41 -0.22 -1.40 -1.95
N LEU A 42 -0.10 -0.07 -1.87
CA LEU A 42 0.94 0.60 -1.08
C LEU A 42 0.84 0.22 0.40
N PHE A 43 -0.37 0.18 0.95
CA PHE A 43 -0.58 -0.20 2.34
C PHE A 43 -0.23 -1.67 2.62
N LYS A 44 -0.56 -2.58 1.68
CA LYS A 44 -0.16 -4.00 1.75
C LYS A 44 1.36 -4.14 1.76
N TRP A 45 2.06 -3.43 0.87
CA TRP A 45 3.53 -3.40 0.84
C TRP A 45 4.13 -2.81 2.11
N LEU A 46 3.58 -1.71 2.64
CA LEU A 46 4.02 -1.11 3.90
C LEU A 46 3.89 -2.10 5.06
N SER A 47 2.75 -2.80 5.13
CA SER A 47 2.50 -3.84 6.14
C SER A 47 3.40 -5.06 5.96
N PHE A 48 3.83 -5.36 4.74
CA PHE A 48 4.79 -6.43 4.46
C PHE A 48 6.20 -6.06 4.94
N GLU A 49 6.71 -4.89 4.54
CA GLU A 49 8.03 -4.40 4.98
C GLU A 49 8.11 -4.29 6.51
N LEU A 50 7.06 -3.79 7.16
CA LEU A 50 7.01 -3.71 8.62
C LEU A 50 7.11 -5.09 9.29
N ARG A 51 6.44 -6.11 8.73
CA ARG A 51 6.53 -7.50 9.25
C ARG A 51 7.93 -8.07 9.06
N LEU A 52 8.54 -7.84 7.91
CA LEU A 52 9.90 -8.28 7.62
C LEU A 52 10.91 -7.61 8.58
N LEU A 53 10.78 -6.29 8.77
CA LEU A 53 11.59 -5.52 9.72
C LEU A 53 11.43 -6.02 11.16
N GLN A 54 10.21 -6.32 11.60
CA GLN A 54 9.96 -6.86 12.94
C GLN A 54 10.66 -8.21 13.17
N ARG A 55 10.60 -9.12 12.18
CA ARG A 55 11.30 -10.41 12.27
C ARG A 55 12.80 -10.24 12.33
N LEU A 56 13.34 -9.33 11.53
CA LEU A 56 14.78 -9.01 11.52
C LEU A 56 15.23 -8.44 12.87
N ILE A 57 14.48 -7.49 13.44
CA ILE A 57 14.78 -6.92 14.75
C ILE A 57 14.65 -7.96 15.84
N TYR A 58 13.60 -8.79 15.84
CA TYR A 58 13.42 -9.82 16.85
C TYR A 58 14.64 -10.73 16.97
N ARG A 59 15.23 -11.14 15.84
CA ARG A 59 16.45 -11.97 15.82
C ARG A 59 17.70 -11.22 16.30
N ASN A 60 17.86 -9.95 15.97
CA ASN A 60 19.11 -9.20 16.16
C ASN A 60 19.09 -8.26 17.38
N LYS A 61 17.94 -8.05 18.02
CA LYS A 61 17.78 -7.06 19.10
C LYS A 61 18.71 -7.34 20.28
N ASN A 62 18.86 -8.60 20.69
CA ASN A 62 19.69 -8.96 21.83
C ASN A 62 21.19 -8.76 21.55
N GLN A 63 21.61 -8.97 20.30
CA GLN A 63 23.00 -8.76 19.86
C GLN A 63 23.39 -7.28 19.81
N HIS A 64 22.41 -6.38 19.68
CA HIS A 64 22.64 -4.94 19.55
C HIS A 64 21.86 -4.12 20.59
N ARG A 65 21.57 -4.69 21.76
CA ARG A 65 20.65 -4.09 22.75
C ARG A 65 21.05 -2.68 23.20
N SER A 66 22.35 -2.40 23.27
CA SER A 66 22.91 -1.12 23.72
C SER A 66 23.13 -0.12 22.58
N SER A 67 23.05 -0.54 21.31
CA SER A 67 23.42 0.32 20.19
C SER A 67 22.38 1.41 19.92
N LEU A 68 22.85 2.60 19.55
CA LEU A 68 21.98 3.73 19.19
C LEU A 68 21.14 3.41 17.95
N PHE A 69 21.74 2.76 16.94
CA PHE A 69 21.00 2.37 15.73
C PHE A 69 19.84 1.42 16.04
N MET A 70 20.03 0.43 16.92
CA MET A 70 18.98 -0.52 17.24
C MET A 70 17.86 0.13 18.06
N LYS A 71 18.18 1.10 18.93
CA LYS A 71 17.19 1.94 19.62
C LYS A 71 16.34 2.75 18.63
N SER A 72 16.98 3.38 17.64
CA SER A 72 16.28 4.13 16.58
C SER A 72 15.41 3.23 15.72
N VAL A 73 15.92 2.05 15.33
CA VAL A 73 15.19 1.04 14.56
C VAL A 73 13.98 0.49 15.33
N CYS A 74 14.11 0.24 16.64
CA CYS A 74 12.98 -0.18 17.47
C CYS A 74 11.92 0.91 17.59
N THR A 75 12.36 2.18 17.67
CA THR A 75 11.47 3.34 17.78
C THR A 75 10.69 3.58 16.50
N SER A 76 11.31 3.46 15.34
CA SER A 76 10.62 3.57 14.05
C SER A 76 9.57 2.46 13.90
N VAL A 77 9.88 1.23 14.29
CA VAL A 77 8.91 0.12 14.28
C VAL A 77 7.73 0.41 15.20
N ARG A 78 7.96 1.00 16.38
CA ARG A 78 6.88 1.39 17.30
C ARG A 78 5.91 2.36 16.62
N PHE A 79 6.42 3.42 15.98
CA PHE A 79 5.58 4.40 15.29
C PHE A 79 4.90 3.83 14.05
N LEU A 80 5.61 3.06 13.22
CA LEU A 80 5.04 2.36 12.07
C LEU A 80 3.93 1.38 12.48
N LYS A 81 4.08 0.66 13.60
CA LYS A 81 3.02 -0.20 14.14
C LYS A 81 1.79 0.61 14.55
N ARG A 82 1.98 1.73 15.25
CA ARG A 82 0.87 2.62 15.63
C ARG A 82 0.14 3.16 14.40
N PHE A 83 0.89 3.68 13.43
CA PHE A 83 0.34 4.22 12.19
C PHE A 83 -0.40 3.18 11.34
N THR A 84 0.22 2.01 11.10
CA THR A 84 -0.44 0.94 10.34
C THR A 84 -1.63 0.33 11.09
N GLY A 85 -1.59 0.29 12.42
CA GLY A 85 -2.72 -0.11 13.26
C GLY A 85 -3.89 0.87 13.14
N PHE A 86 -3.62 2.17 13.25
CA PHE A 86 -4.60 3.23 13.08
C PHE A 86 -5.28 3.17 11.70
N ILE A 87 -4.50 3.04 10.62
CA ILE A 87 -5.07 2.90 9.26
C ILE A 87 -5.98 1.68 9.17
N LYS A 88 -5.58 0.53 9.72
CA LYS A 88 -6.43 -0.68 9.70
C LYS A 88 -7.76 -0.46 10.41
N GLN A 89 -7.74 0.18 11.58
CA GLN A 89 -8.93 0.46 12.37
C GLN A 89 -9.86 1.44 11.65
N LYS A 90 -9.33 2.52 11.09
CA LYS A 90 -10.13 3.55 10.41
C LYS A 90 -10.60 3.10 9.04
N ARG A 91 -9.87 2.21 8.35
CA ARG A 91 -10.29 1.62 7.07
C ARG A 91 -11.62 0.85 7.18
N SER A 92 -11.93 0.26 8.33
CA SER A 92 -13.24 -0.38 8.55
C SER A 92 -14.39 0.62 8.74
N SER A 93 -14.11 1.89 9.07
CA SER A 93 -15.13 2.91 9.33
C SER A 93 -15.19 4.02 8.29
N LEU A 94 -14.10 4.28 7.57
CA LEU A 94 -13.90 5.42 6.68
C LEU A 94 -13.14 4.97 5.43
N GLY A 95 -13.56 5.45 4.27
CA GLY A 95 -12.81 5.28 3.02
C GLY A 95 -11.41 5.90 3.12
N LEU A 96 -10.43 5.34 2.42
CA LEU A 96 -9.03 5.81 2.46
C LEU A 96 -8.89 7.30 2.11
N SER A 97 -9.80 7.87 1.31
CA SER A 97 -9.79 9.27 0.88
C SER A 97 -10.06 10.28 2.00
N THR A 98 -10.86 9.93 3.02
CA THR A 98 -11.17 10.86 4.13
C THR A 98 -10.09 10.87 5.21
N LEU A 99 -9.21 9.87 5.23
CA LEU A 99 -8.15 9.72 6.22
C LEU A 99 -7.12 10.87 6.19
N ARG A 100 -6.90 11.52 5.05
CA ARG A 100 -5.92 12.62 4.96
C ARG A 100 -6.32 13.86 5.76
N HIS A 101 -7.62 14.12 5.88
CA HIS A 101 -8.12 15.27 6.63
C HIS A 101 -8.19 15.01 8.14
N ASP A 102 -7.91 13.78 8.57
CA ASP A 102 -7.84 13.41 9.97
C ASP A 102 -6.52 13.92 10.59
N GLY A 103 -6.62 14.77 11.62
CA GLY A 103 -5.46 15.32 12.32
C GLY A 103 -4.60 14.24 12.99
N GLU A 104 -5.23 13.17 13.48
CA GLU A 104 -4.55 12.04 14.10
C GLU A 104 -3.77 11.23 13.06
N PHE A 105 -4.34 11.03 11.86
CA PHE A 105 -3.65 10.42 10.73
C PHE A 105 -2.36 11.18 10.40
N ASN A 106 -2.45 12.50 10.22
CA ASN A 106 -1.31 13.34 9.87
C ASN A 106 -0.24 13.30 10.97
N HIS A 107 -0.64 13.39 12.24
CA HIS A 107 0.28 13.31 13.37
C HIS A 107 1.06 11.98 13.38
N LEU A 108 0.37 10.85 13.26
CA LEU A 108 0.99 9.52 13.23
C LEU A 108 1.86 9.30 11.98
N PHE A 109 1.43 9.85 10.84
CA PHE A 109 2.20 9.83 9.60
C PHE A 109 3.54 10.56 9.78
N TYR A 110 3.53 11.80 10.27
CA TYR A 110 4.74 12.59 10.47
C TYR A 110 5.68 11.98 11.52
N LEU A 111 5.14 11.45 12.63
CA LEU A 111 5.95 10.72 13.62
C LEU A 111 6.62 9.49 13.00
N SER A 112 5.87 8.73 12.18
CA SER A 112 6.41 7.57 11.48
C SER A 112 7.51 7.98 10.51
N LEU A 113 7.28 8.99 9.67
CA LEU A 113 8.27 9.48 8.70
C LEU A 113 9.54 10.00 9.40
N LYS A 114 9.40 10.83 10.43
CA LYS A 114 10.51 11.37 11.22
C LYS A 114 11.34 10.24 11.85
N SER A 115 10.68 9.25 12.43
CA SER A 115 11.36 8.11 13.06
C SER A 115 12.07 7.21 12.06
N VAL A 116 11.50 6.99 10.87
CA VAL A 116 12.13 6.23 9.78
C VAL A 116 13.38 6.95 9.29
N LEU A 117 13.30 8.26 9.05
CA LEU A 117 14.46 9.07 8.65
C LEU A 117 15.57 9.05 9.71
N SER A 118 15.22 9.23 10.99
CA SER A 118 16.19 9.16 12.08
C SER A 118 16.89 7.81 12.15
N ALA A 119 16.16 6.71 12.00
CA ALA A 119 16.76 5.37 11.96
C ALA A 119 17.63 5.17 10.71
N SER A 120 17.25 5.70 9.53
CA SER A 120 18.10 5.68 8.34
C SER A 120 19.45 6.37 8.55
N VAL A 121 19.47 7.50 9.27
CA VAL A 121 20.72 8.20 9.63
C VAL A 121 21.60 7.32 10.51
N GLU A 122 21.05 6.69 11.55
CA GLU A 122 21.85 5.84 12.44
C GLU A 122 22.35 4.56 11.75
N ILE A 123 21.54 3.96 10.87
CA ILE A 123 21.97 2.83 10.03
C ILE A 123 23.15 3.25 9.16
N SER A 124 23.09 4.44 8.57
CA SER A 124 24.17 4.99 7.73
C SER A 124 25.46 5.22 8.50
N ARG A 125 25.37 5.74 9.73
CA ARG A 125 26.53 5.93 10.60
C ARG A 125 27.22 4.62 10.92
N ILE A 126 26.46 3.58 11.29
CA ILE A 126 27.04 2.26 11.59
C ILE A 126 27.66 1.62 10.34
N HIS A 127 27.03 1.78 9.17
CA HIS A 127 27.58 1.28 7.91
C HIS A 127 28.97 1.87 7.60
N ALA A 128 29.17 3.16 7.85
CA ALA A 128 30.45 3.84 7.65
C ALA A 128 31.57 3.24 8.51
N HIS A 129 31.24 2.61 9.64
CA HIS A 129 32.19 1.91 10.50
C HIS A 129 32.38 0.43 10.13
N HIS A 130 31.82 -0.04 9.01
CA HIS A 130 31.93 -1.40 8.49
C HIS A 130 31.52 -2.53 9.48
N PHE A 131 30.73 -2.21 10.50
CA PHE A 131 30.21 -3.21 11.44
C PHE A 131 28.95 -3.89 10.88
N HIS A 132 28.87 -5.22 11.00
CA HIS A 132 27.68 -6.02 10.67
C HIS A 132 27.10 -5.73 9.28
N VAL A 133 27.97 -5.58 8.28
CA VAL A 133 27.63 -5.16 6.91
C VAL A 133 26.42 -5.89 6.30
N PRO A 134 26.25 -7.22 6.44
CA PRO A 134 25.07 -7.90 5.91
C PRO A 134 23.75 -7.44 6.53
N LEU A 135 23.71 -7.29 7.86
CA LEU A 135 22.50 -6.81 8.57
C LEU A 135 22.17 -5.37 8.18
N ILE A 136 23.19 -4.52 8.17
CA ILE A 136 23.04 -3.09 7.86
C ILE A 136 22.59 -2.87 6.42
N SER A 137 23.11 -3.65 5.46
CA SER A 137 22.69 -3.61 4.06
C SER A 137 21.22 -3.99 3.88
N VAL A 138 20.77 -5.04 4.57
CA VAL A 138 19.36 -5.45 4.57
C VAL A 138 18.48 -4.36 5.19
N LEU A 139 18.92 -3.76 6.30
CA LEU A 139 18.21 -2.64 6.92
C LEU A 139 18.12 -1.45 5.96
N PHE A 140 19.19 -1.07 5.29
CA PHE A 140 19.16 -0.01 4.27
C PHE A 140 18.13 -0.28 3.18
N SER A 141 18.10 -1.50 2.67
CA SER A 141 17.15 -1.94 1.65
C SER A 141 15.70 -1.77 2.11
N ILE A 142 15.39 -2.23 3.34
CA ILE A 142 14.06 -2.11 3.94
C ILE A 142 13.68 -0.64 4.16
N TYR A 143 14.58 0.15 4.76
CA TYR A 143 14.30 1.55 5.08
C TYR A 143 14.13 2.42 3.83
N SER A 144 14.88 2.14 2.77
CA SER A 144 14.70 2.80 1.48
C SER A 144 13.30 2.52 0.90
N ARG A 145 12.83 1.27 0.97
CA ARG A 145 11.47 0.91 0.56
C ARG A 145 10.40 1.51 1.46
N LEU A 146 10.60 1.52 2.79
CA LEU A 146 9.70 2.17 3.73
C LEU A 146 9.55 3.68 3.46
N LEU A 147 10.66 4.38 3.23
CA LEU A 147 10.64 5.80 2.87
C LEU A 147 9.89 6.05 1.57
N TYR A 148 10.15 5.23 0.54
CA TYR A 148 9.44 5.30 -0.73
C TYR A 148 7.93 5.09 -0.55
N LEU A 149 7.51 4.07 0.20
CA LEU A 149 6.11 3.75 0.45
C LEU A 149 5.41 4.84 1.26
N LEU A 150 6.05 5.37 2.30
CA LEU A 150 5.50 6.46 3.11
C LEU A 150 5.36 7.74 2.31
N LYS A 151 6.35 8.12 1.49
CA LYS A 151 6.26 9.33 0.66
C LYS A 151 5.14 9.24 -0.39
N ARG A 152 4.90 8.05 -0.96
CA ARG A 152 3.84 7.85 -1.96
C ARG A 152 2.44 7.64 -1.40
N LEU A 153 2.31 7.41 -0.10
CA LEU A 153 1.02 7.12 0.51
C LEU A 153 0.07 8.33 0.40
N PRO A 154 0.43 9.57 0.81
CA PRO A 154 -0.44 10.73 0.69
C PRO A 154 -0.86 11.02 -0.77
N ASP A 155 0.08 10.97 -1.72
CA ASP A 155 -0.21 11.19 -3.15
C ASP A 155 -1.24 10.21 -3.71
N SER A 156 -1.28 8.99 -3.18
CA SER A 156 -2.25 7.98 -3.59
C SER A 156 -3.64 8.20 -2.98
N LEU A 157 -3.72 8.93 -1.86
CA LEU A 157 -4.97 9.32 -1.22
C LEU A 157 -5.58 10.54 -1.94
N ASP A 158 -4.76 11.49 -2.39
CA ASP A 158 -5.20 12.72 -3.08
C ASP A 158 -5.83 12.49 -4.45
N LYS A 159 -5.47 11.39 -5.11
CA LYS A 159 -6.03 11.02 -6.43
C LYS A 159 -7.27 10.13 -6.30
N ALA A 160 -7.68 9.80 -5.08
CA ALA A 160 -8.83 8.97 -4.77
C ALA A 160 -10.04 9.79 -4.27
N SER A 161 -9.84 11.05 -3.90
CA SER A 161 -10.88 12.07 -3.68
C SER A 161 -11.28 12.74 -4.99
#